data_AF-S9R4P8-F1
#
_entry.id   AF-S9R4P8-F1
#
_cell.length_a   1.000
_cell.length_b   1.000
_cell.length_c   1.000
_cell.angle_alpha   90.00
_cell.angle_beta   90.00
_cell.angle_gamma   90.00
#
_symmetry.space_group_name_H-M   'P 1'
#
loop_
_entity.id
_entity.type
_entity.pdbx_description
1 polymer ?
#
loop_
_entity_poly.entity_id
_entity_poly.type
_entity_poly.pdbx_seq_one_letter_code
_entity_poly.pdbx_strand_id
1 'polypeptide(L)'
;MTFRIFAALVLAATPAAALDPSFDCSKAESGGEKAVCASDALASMDLELARLYKLAAEGPNISADRLNELKAMQRGWIKGRDDCWKAEDSEAACVAREYAFRIDALRTGYADARAEEGASVGPFAYVCEGLDAAVSATFVNTMAPMAVLRWNSDAAALPQVPAASGARYEAEGGYLGHVLFWTRGDEAVMQVGAGPEMACVQDDIG
;
A
#
# COMPACT_ATOMS: atom_id res chain seq x y z
N MET A 1 -52.44 30.75 25.76
CA MET A 1 -51.77 29.56 25.18
C MET A 1 -50.60 30.05 24.36
N THR A 2 -49.38 29.93 24.89
CA THR A 2 -48.15 30.48 24.30
C THR A 2 -47.40 29.34 23.62
N PHE A 3 -47.38 29.31 22.29
CA PHE A 3 -46.68 28.29 21.50
C PHE A 3 -45.17 28.60 21.50
N ARG A 4 -44.35 27.70 22.06
CA ARG A 4 -42.89 27.76 21.94
C ARG A 4 -42.47 27.08 20.64
N ILE A 5 -41.88 27.83 19.72
CA ILE A 5 -41.30 27.32 18.47
C ILE A 5 -39.93 26.73 18.82
N PHE A 6 -39.77 25.41 18.69
CA PHE A 6 -38.46 24.76 18.68
C PHE A 6 -37.86 24.93 17.28
N ALA A 7 -36.81 25.74 17.17
CA ALA A 7 -36.01 25.82 15.96
C ALA A 7 -35.14 24.56 15.85
N ALA A 8 -35.46 23.69 14.90
CA ALA A 8 -34.63 22.55 14.55
C ALA A 8 -33.39 23.03 13.79
N LEU A 9 -32.21 22.81 14.35
CA LEU A 9 -30.93 23.06 13.69
C LEU A 9 -30.69 21.96 12.65
N VAL A 10 -30.90 22.26 11.37
CA VAL A 10 -30.58 21.34 10.27
C VAL A 10 -29.08 21.48 9.98
N LEU A 11 -28.28 20.49 10.39
CA LEU A 11 -26.88 20.37 9.96
C LEU A 11 -26.89 19.98 8.47
N ALA A 12 -26.58 20.94 7.60
CA ALA A 12 -26.30 20.64 6.20
C ALA A 12 -24.96 19.91 6.10
N ALA A 13 -24.99 18.60 5.82
CA ALA A 13 -23.79 17.85 5.49
C ALA A 13 -23.31 18.30 4.10
N THR A 14 -22.19 19.02 4.04
CA THR A 14 -21.48 19.26 2.79
C THR A 14 -20.98 17.92 2.26
N PRO A 15 -21.29 17.54 0.99
CA PRO A 15 -20.74 16.32 0.43
C PRO A 15 -19.22 16.41 0.42
N ALA A 16 -18.55 15.42 1.00
CA ALA A 16 -17.10 15.29 0.86
C ALA A 16 -16.80 15.13 -0.64
N ALA A 17 -15.88 15.95 -1.17
CA ALA A 17 -15.42 15.79 -2.54
C ALA A 17 -14.68 14.45 -2.66
N ALA A 18 -15.02 13.67 -3.69
CA ALA A 18 -14.29 12.47 -4.04
C ALA A 18 -12.83 12.81 -4.36
N LEU A 19 -11.92 11.88 -4.06
CA LEU A 19 -10.50 12.06 -4.30
C LEU A 19 -10.19 11.76 -5.76
N ASP A 20 -9.68 12.75 -6.50
CA ASP A 20 -9.25 12.57 -7.88
C ASP A 20 -7.89 11.83 -7.93
N PRO A 21 -7.76 10.74 -8.70
CA PRO A 21 -6.47 10.08 -8.90
C PRO A 21 -5.53 10.93 -9.77
N SER A 22 -4.29 10.46 -9.95
CA SER A 22 -3.24 11.13 -10.73
C SER A 22 -3.49 11.18 -12.25
N PHE A 23 -4.60 10.59 -12.71
CA PHE A 23 -5.02 10.56 -14.11
C PHE A 23 -6.49 10.98 -14.28
N ASP A 24 -6.86 11.32 -15.52
CA ASP A 24 -8.19 11.80 -15.88
C ASP A 24 -9.20 10.64 -15.94
N CYS A 25 -10.09 10.56 -14.96
CA CYS A 25 -11.11 9.50 -14.87
C CYS A 25 -12.09 9.46 -16.05
N SER A 26 -12.24 10.56 -16.80
CA SER A 26 -13.05 10.55 -18.02
C SER A 26 -12.42 9.75 -19.16
N LYS A 27 -11.13 9.44 -19.05
CA LYS A 27 -10.32 8.67 -20.01
C LYS A 27 -9.98 7.27 -19.53
N ALA A 28 -10.54 6.83 -18.40
CA ALA A 28 -10.32 5.48 -17.87
C ALA A 28 -10.91 4.42 -18.82
N GLU A 29 -10.06 3.54 -19.33
CA GLU A 29 -10.45 2.48 -20.27
C GLU A 29 -10.48 1.11 -19.58
N SER A 30 -9.48 0.81 -18.76
CA SER A 30 -9.32 -0.49 -18.10
C SER A 30 -10.27 -0.68 -16.90
N GLY A 31 -10.49 -1.92 -16.49
CA GLY A 31 -11.21 -2.23 -15.25
C GLY A 31 -10.49 -1.66 -14.03
N GLY A 32 -9.16 -1.81 -13.97
CA GLY A 32 -8.32 -1.26 -12.91
C GLY A 32 -8.39 0.26 -12.80
N GLU A 33 -8.37 1.00 -13.91
CA GLU A 33 -8.51 2.47 -13.91
C GLU A 33 -9.88 2.89 -13.40
N LYS A 34 -10.94 2.21 -13.85
CA LYS A 34 -12.31 2.48 -13.39
C LYS A 34 -12.47 2.18 -11.90
N ALA A 35 -11.84 1.10 -11.41
CA ALA A 35 -11.83 0.76 -9.99
C ALA A 35 -11.16 1.86 -9.15
N VAL A 36 -10.02 2.40 -9.63
CA VAL A 36 -9.34 3.54 -8.98
C VAL A 36 -10.22 4.79 -8.97
N CYS A 37 -10.84 5.12 -10.10
CA CYS A 37 -11.74 6.28 -10.22
C CYS A 37 -13.02 6.18 -9.37
N ALA A 38 -13.44 4.98 -8.99
CA ALA A 38 -14.63 4.75 -8.20
C ALA A 38 -14.35 4.64 -6.69
N SER A 39 -13.09 4.76 -6.26
CA SER A 39 -12.68 4.48 -4.88
C SER A 39 -11.62 5.47 -4.41
N ASP A 40 -11.99 6.36 -3.49
CA ASP A 40 -11.04 7.27 -2.82
C ASP A 40 -9.89 6.51 -2.17
N ALA A 41 -10.16 5.30 -1.68
CA ALA A 41 -9.16 4.42 -1.09
C ALA A 41 -8.07 4.05 -2.11
N LEU A 42 -8.47 3.64 -3.31
CA LEU A 42 -7.52 3.31 -4.39
C LEU A 42 -6.90 4.57 -5.02
N ALA A 43 -7.66 5.65 -5.18
CA ALA A 43 -7.14 6.94 -5.63
C ALA A 43 -6.03 7.46 -4.72
N SER A 44 -6.15 7.27 -3.40
CA SER A 44 -5.12 7.68 -2.45
C SER A 44 -3.81 6.87 -2.60
N MET A 45 -3.90 5.60 -2.98
CA MET A 45 -2.72 4.78 -3.31
C MET A 45 -2.09 5.20 -4.63
N ASP A 46 -2.91 5.55 -5.62
CA ASP A 46 -2.46 6.07 -6.92
C ASP A 46 -1.69 7.39 -6.78
N LEU A 47 -2.20 8.31 -5.96
CA LEU A 47 -1.51 9.58 -5.67
C LEU A 47 -0.15 9.36 -4.98
N GLU A 48 -0.06 8.45 -4.02
CA GLU A 48 1.24 8.13 -3.38
C GLU A 48 2.21 7.49 -4.37
N LEU A 49 1.75 6.57 -5.21
CA LEU A 49 2.58 5.98 -6.25
C LEU A 49 3.08 7.05 -7.22
N ALA A 50 2.20 7.95 -7.69
CA ALA A 50 2.56 9.03 -8.60
C ALA A 50 3.61 9.96 -7.99
N ARG A 51 3.48 10.29 -6.70
CA ARG A 51 4.48 11.06 -5.95
C ARG A 51 5.84 10.36 -5.93
N LEU A 52 5.88 9.09 -5.54
CA LEU A 52 7.12 8.30 -5.49
C LEU A 52 7.76 8.13 -6.87
N TYR A 53 6.96 7.90 -7.90
CA TYR A 53 7.44 7.81 -9.27
C TYR A 53 8.10 9.11 -9.71
N LYS A 54 7.49 10.27 -9.39
CA LYS A 54 8.08 11.57 -9.69
C LYS A 54 9.43 11.75 -8.98
N LEU A 55 9.51 11.44 -7.69
CA LEU A 55 10.76 11.50 -6.93
C LEU A 55 11.85 10.61 -7.52
N ALA A 56 11.48 9.38 -7.90
CA ALA A 56 12.39 8.45 -8.56
C ALA A 56 12.86 8.94 -9.95
N ALA A 57 11.97 9.57 -10.73
CA ALA A 57 12.23 9.96 -12.11
C ALA A 57 12.95 11.31 -12.24
N GLU A 58 12.77 12.22 -11.28
CA GLU A 58 13.32 13.59 -11.28
C GLU A 58 14.42 13.78 -10.23
N GLY A 59 14.69 12.76 -9.42
CA GLY A 59 15.67 12.81 -8.33
C GLY A 59 17.12 12.97 -8.84
N PRO A 60 18.00 13.61 -8.04
CA PRO A 60 19.37 13.91 -8.47
C PRO A 60 20.23 12.66 -8.70
N ASN A 61 19.83 11.50 -8.18
CA ASN A 61 20.59 10.26 -8.28
C ASN A 61 20.20 9.40 -9.50
N ILE A 62 19.23 9.83 -10.32
CA ILE A 62 18.75 9.05 -11.46
C ILE A 62 19.68 9.17 -12.67
N SER A 63 20.15 8.02 -13.19
CA SER A 63 20.86 7.98 -14.48
C SER A 63 19.87 7.83 -15.64
N ALA A 64 20.29 8.17 -16.86
CA ALA A 64 19.45 8.00 -18.05
C ALA A 64 18.99 6.55 -18.26
N ASP A 65 19.87 5.57 -18.04
CA ASP A 65 19.54 4.15 -18.17
C ASP A 65 18.54 3.70 -17.10
N ARG A 66 18.73 4.13 -15.85
CA ARG A 66 17.79 3.84 -14.75
C ARG A 66 16.44 4.51 -14.97
N LEU A 67 16.40 5.72 -15.55
CA LEU A 67 15.15 6.36 -15.92
C LEU A 67 14.39 5.59 -17.02
N ASN A 68 15.12 5.04 -18.00
CA ASN A 68 14.52 4.22 -19.05
C ASN A 68 13.95 2.92 -18.49
N GLU A 69 14.68 2.28 -17.56
CA GLU A 69 14.24 1.09 -16.83
C GLU A 69 12.99 1.40 -15.98
N LEU A 70 13.00 2.51 -15.22
CA LEU A 70 11.86 2.97 -14.43
C LEU A 70 10.60 3.12 -15.28
N LYS A 71 10.72 3.81 -16.43
CA LYS A 71 9.62 4.00 -17.38
C LYS A 71 9.12 2.66 -17.94
N ALA A 72 10.03 1.73 -18.25
CA ALA A 72 9.66 0.41 -18.76
C ALA A 72 8.92 -0.42 -17.71
N MET A 73 9.44 -0.47 -16.48
CA MET A 73 8.79 -1.14 -15.36
C MET A 73 7.43 -0.53 -15.04
N GLN A 74 7.29 0.80 -15.10
CA GLN A 74 6.01 1.47 -14.87
C GLN A 74 4.96 1.06 -15.91
N ARG A 75 5.33 1.00 -17.20
CA ARG A 75 4.43 0.50 -18.26
C ARG A 75 4.06 -0.97 -18.06
N GLY A 76 5.00 -1.79 -17.59
CA GLY A 76 4.75 -3.19 -17.25
C GLY A 76 3.76 -3.34 -16.10
N TRP A 77 3.98 -2.58 -15.03
CA TRP A 77 3.11 -2.57 -13.86
C TRP A 77 1.69 -2.12 -14.19
N ILE A 78 1.49 -1.08 -15.02
CA ILE A 78 0.16 -0.64 -15.45
C ILE A 78 -0.64 -1.81 -16.06
N LYS A 79 0.01 -2.63 -16.89
CA LYS A 79 -0.64 -3.82 -17.47
C LYS A 79 -1.02 -4.86 -16.42
N GLY A 80 -0.19 -5.06 -15.39
CA GLY A 80 -0.47 -5.95 -14.28
C GLY A 80 -1.68 -5.50 -13.46
N ARG A 81 -1.71 -4.21 -13.07
CA ARG A 81 -2.87 -3.58 -12.44
C ARG A 81 -4.14 -3.74 -13.27
N ASP A 82 -4.04 -3.52 -14.58
CA ASP A 82 -5.19 -3.59 -15.50
C ASP A 82 -5.66 -5.03 -15.76
N ASP A 83 -4.86 -6.04 -15.40
CA ASP A 83 -5.21 -7.46 -15.46
C ASP A 83 -5.93 -7.97 -14.20
N CYS A 84 -6.15 -7.11 -13.20
CA CYS A 84 -6.81 -7.48 -11.94
C CYS A 84 -8.25 -7.98 -12.08
N TRP A 85 -8.91 -7.75 -13.21
CA TRP A 85 -10.20 -8.37 -13.53
C TRP A 85 -10.13 -9.91 -13.59
N LYS A 86 -8.93 -10.49 -13.73
CA LYS A 86 -8.68 -11.94 -13.77
C LYS A 86 -8.43 -12.54 -12.38
N ALA A 87 -8.34 -11.72 -11.34
CA ALA A 87 -8.01 -12.18 -9.99
C ALA A 87 -9.13 -13.06 -9.42
N GLU A 88 -8.75 -13.97 -8.51
CA GLU A 88 -9.72 -14.84 -7.82
C GLU A 88 -10.53 -14.07 -6.75
N ASP A 89 -9.93 -13.01 -6.18
CA ASP A 89 -10.60 -12.09 -5.28
C ASP A 89 -11.17 -10.87 -6.01
N SER A 90 -11.70 -9.90 -5.26
CA SER A 90 -12.27 -8.71 -5.90
C SER A 90 -11.22 -7.91 -6.66
N GLU A 91 -11.58 -7.36 -7.81
CA GLU A 91 -10.71 -6.50 -8.62
C GLU A 91 -10.10 -5.37 -7.78
N ALA A 92 -10.88 -4.74 -6.88
CA ALA A 92 -10.38 -3.70 -5.99
C ALA A 92 -9.28 -4.19 -5.04
N ALA A 93 -9.40 -5.41 -4.48
CA ALA A 93 -8.38 -6.00 -3.62
C ALA A 93 -7.09 -6.32 -4.39
N CYS A 94 -7.22 -6.87 -5.61
CA CYS A 94 -6.08 -7.06 -6.50
C CYS A 94 -5.39 -5.73 -6.82
N VAL A 95 -6.15 -4.70 -7.21
CA VAL A 95 -5.61 -3.38 -7.54
C VAL A 95 -4.87 -2.78 -6.35
N ALA A 96 -5.43 -2.87 -5.13
CA ALA A 96 -4.75 -2.42 -3.91
C ALA A 96 -3.40 -3.13 -3.70
N ARG A 97 -3.34 -4.47 -3.87
CA ARG A 97 -2.08 -5.22 -3.78
C ARG A 97 -1.07 -4.78 -4.84
N GLU A 98 -1.50 -4.59 -6.09
CA GLU A 98 -0.62 -4.11 -7.18
C GLU A 98 -0.05 -2.72 -6.89
N TYR A 99 -0.85 -1.80 -6.33
CA TYR A 99 -0.33 -0.51 -5.87
C TYR A 99 0.66 -0.67 -4.74
N ALA A 100 0.35 -1.47 -3.71
CA ALA A 100 1.22 -1.68 -2.57
C ALA A 100 2.59 -2.24 -3.01
N PHE A 101 2.62 -3.29 -3.83
CA PHE A 101 3.86 -3.85 -4.36
C PHE A 101 4.66 -2.85 -5.19
N ARG A 102 4.00 -2.00 -5.97
CA ARG A 102 4.70 -1.00 -6.78
C ARG A 102 5.26 0.15 -5.95
N ILE A 103 4.53 0.60 -4.93
CA ILE A 103 5.00 1.58 -3.95
C ILE A 103 6.26 1.04 -3.27
N ASP A 104 6.21 -0.19 -2.76
CA ASP A 104 7.36 -0.88 -2.18
C ASP A 104 8.56 -0.99 -3.15
N ALA A 105 8.31 -1.36 -4.41
CA ALA A 105 9.37 -1.44 -5.42
C ALA A 105 10.01 -0.08 -5.72
N LEU A 106 9.24 1.01 -5.71
CA LEU A 106 9.78 2.36 -5.90
C LEU A 106 10.65 2.79 -4.72
N ARG A 107 10.17 2.59 -3.48
CA ARG A 107 10.96 2.90 -2.27
C ARG A 107 12.22 2.03 -2.16
N THR A 108 12.13 0.77 -2.54
CA THR A 108 13.27 -0.14 -2.52
C THR A 108 14.29 0.21 -3.61
N GLY A 109 13.83 0.47 -4.85
CA GLY A 109 14.71 0.62 -6.00
C GLY A 109 15.30 2.00 -6.25
N TYR A 110 14.80 3.04 -5.57
CA TYR A 110 15.14 4.44 -5.83
C TYR A 110 15.32 5.23 -4.52
N ALA A 111 16.56 5.67 -4.26
CA ALA A 111 16.92 6.35 -3.00
C ALA A 111 16.12 7.64 -2.77
N ASP A 112 15.90 8.44 -3.83
CA ASP A 112 15.16 9.70 -3.73
C ASP A 112 13.68 9.48 -3.37
N ALA A 113 13.07 8.39 -3.86
CA ALA A 113 11.71 8.01 -3.47
C ALA A 113 11.63 7.48 -2.02
N ARG A 114 12.72 6.91 -1.50
CA ARG A 114 12.81 6.42 -0.13
C ARG A 114 13.04 7.54 0.89
N ALA A 115 13.85 8.53 0.52
CA ALA A 115 14.31 9.57 1.43
C ALA A 115 13.21 10.53 1.89
N GLU A 116 12.17 10.72 1.07
CA GLU A 116 11.05 11.60 1.42
C GLU A 116 9.90 10.84 2.10
N GLU A 117 9.53 11.36 3.27
CA GLU A 117 8.31 10.96 3.97
C GLU A 117 7.06 11.29 3.12
N GLY A 118 6.01 10.49 3.28
CA GLY A 118 4.75 10.64 2.57
C GLY A 118 3.69 9.69 3.12
N ALA A 119 2.74 9.28 2.27
CA ALA A 119 1.75 8.28 2.67
C ALA A 119 2.32 6.86 2.71
N SER A 120 3.62 6.68 2.49
CA SER A 120 4.33 5.41 2.64
C SER A 120 5.68 5.60 3.33
N VAL A 121 6.14 4.59 4.06
CA VAL A 121 7.40 4.58 4.81
C VAL A 121 8.10 3.22 4.73
N GLY A 122 9.40 3.19 5.02
CA GLY A 122 10.25 2.01 4.88
C GLY A 122 10.97 1.94 3.52
N PRO A 123 11.48 0.77 3.11
CA PRO A 123 11.40 -0.48 3.85
C PRO A 123 12.20 -0.45 5.16
N PHE A 124 11.62 -0.99 6.23
CA PHE A 124 12.28 -1.25 7.51
C PHE A 124 12.72 -2.72 7.57
N ALA A 125 13.91 -2.99 8.10
CA ALA A 125 14.37 -4.34 8.33
C ALA A 125 13.84 -4.87 9.67
N TYR A 126 13.39 -6.11 9.68
CA TYR A 126 12.99 -6.86 10.87
C TYR A 126 13.75 -8.18 10.91
N VAL A 127 14.21 -8.57 12.09
CA VAL A 127 14.79 -9.89 12.35
C VAL A 127 13.76 -10.71 13.12
N CYS A 128 13.34 -11.84 12.55
CA CYS A 128 12.33 -12.71 13.15
C CYS A 128 12.95 -13.99 13.71
N GLU A 129 12.59 -14.36 14.93
CA GLU A 129 13.06 -15.56 15.60
C GLU A 129 12.71 -16.82 14.79
N GLY A 130 13.72 -17.62 14.47
CA GLY A 130 13.56 -18.87 13.73
C GLY A 130 13.44 -18.71 12.21
N LEU A 131 13.47 -17.48 11.70
CA LEU A 131 13.56 -17.21 10.26
C LEU A 131 15.01 -16.90 9.88
N ASP A 132 15.61 -17.73 9.01
CA ASP A 132 16.97 -17.52 8.49
C ASP A 132 17.01 -16.49 7.36
N ALA A 133 16.31 -15.37 7.55
CA ALA A 133 16.23 -14.25 6.62
C ALA A 133 15.77 -12.98 7.33
N ALA A 134 16.31 -11.83 6.90
CA ALA A 134 15.73 -10.54 7.26
C ALA A 134 14.39 -10.34 6.53
N VAL A 135 13.42 -9.77 7.22
CA VAL A 135 12.13 -9.37 6.67
C VAL A 135 12.17 -7.87 6.41
N SER A 136 11.97 -7.47 5.17
CA SER A 136 11.79 -6.07 4.80
C SER A 136 10.30 -5.74 4.83
N ALA A 137 9.91 -4.66 5.52
CA ALA A 137 8.53 -4.20 5.60
C ALA A 137 8.39 -2.74 5.11
N THR A 138 7.57 -2.53 4.08
CA THR A 138 7.12 -1.21 3.64
C THR A 138 5.68 -1.00 4.09
N PHE A 139 5.39 0.12 4.76
CA PHE A 139 4.02 0.46 5.18
C PHE A 139 3.44 1.54 4.28
N VAL A 140 2.24 1.30 3.76
CA VAL A 140 1.44 2.23 2.96
C VAL A 140 0.28 2.71 3.84
N ASN A 141 0.35 3.95 4.31
CA ASN A 141 -0.56 4.56 5.26
C ASN A 141 -1.57 5.50 4.55
N THR A 142 -2.15 5.02 3.45
CA THR A 142 -3.17 5.74 2.68
C THR A 142 -4.57 5.44 3.23
N MET A 143 -5.64 5.80 2.52
CA MET A 143 -7.00 5.42 2.90
C MET A 143 -7.28 3.91 2.75
N ALA A 144 -6.42 3.18 2.03
CA ALA A 144 -6.36 1.72 2.03
C ALA A 144 -5.01 1.28 2.62
N PRO A 145 -4.88 1.20 3.97
CA PRO A 145 -3.61 0.90 4.59
C PRO A 145 -3.15 -0.53 4.30
N MET A 146 -1.88 -0.68 3.93
CA MET A 146 -1.26 -1.96 3.58
C MET A 146 0.14 -2.06 4.18
N ALA A 147 0.61 -3.28 4.41
CA ALA A 147 2.02 -3.59 4.61
C ALA A 147 2.51 -4.50 3.48
N VAL A 148 3.66 -4.20 2.89
CA VAL A 148 4.36 -5.11 1.97
C VAL A 148 5.53 -5.72 2.72
N LEU A 149 5.52 -7.05 2.83
CA LEU A 149 6.61 -7.82 3.39
C LEU A 149 7.40 -8.49 2.28
N ARG A 150 8.73 -8.55 2.45
CA ARG A 150 9.63 -9.36 1.62
C ARG A 150 10.63 -10.10 2.48
N TRP A 151 10.83 -11.38 2.21
CA TRP A 151 11.86 -12.21 2.83
C TRP A 151 12.28 -13.29 1.83
N ASN A 152 13.58 -13.59 1.73
CA ASN A 152 14.08 -14.49 0.68
C ASN A 152 13.57 -14.10 -0.72
N SER A 153 12.87 -15.01 -1.40
CA SER A 153 12.18 -14.78 -2.68
C SER A 153 10.68 -14.51 -2.53
N ASP A 154 10.16 -14.51 -1.31
CA ASP A 154 8.75 -14.35 -1.02
C ASP A 154 8.38 -12.88 -0.83
N ALA A 155 7.14 -12.56 -1.18
CA ALA A 155 6.55 -11.26 -0.94
C ALA A 155 5.05 -11.38 -0.65
N ALA A 156 4.56 -10.55 0.26
CA ALA A 156 3.14 -10.48 0.59
C ALA A 156 2.70 -9.02 0.75
N ALA A 157 1.55 -8.67 0.17
CA ALA A 157 0.89 -7.38 0.39
C ALA A 157 -0.35 -7.62 1.25
N LEU A 158 -0.33 -7.09 2.47
CA LEU A 158 -1.28 -7.38 3.54
C LEU A 158 -2.12 -6.15 3.83
N PRO A 159 -3.46 -6.18 3.68
CA PRO A 159 -4.32 -5.11 4.16
C PRO A 159 -4.28 -5.01 5.68
N GLN A 160 -4.41 -3.79 6.20
CA GLN A 160 -4.57 -3.59 7.63
C GLN A 160 -5.96 -4.07 8.07
N VAL A 161 -5.99 -4.81 9.18
CA VAL A 161 -7.21 -5.29 9.83
C VAL A 161 -7.35 -4.66 11.22
N PRO A 162 -8.58 -4.51 11.75
CA PRO A 162 -8.79 -3.95 13.08
C PRO A 162 -8.02 -4.70 14.19
N ALA A 163 -7.39 -3.96 15.10
CA ALA A 163 -6.69 -4.50 16.25
C ALA A 163 -6.92 -3.63 17.49
N ALA A 164 -6.89 -4.22 18.68
CA ALA A 164 -7.05 -3.49 19.94
C ALA A 164 -5.83 -2.63 20.32
N SER A 165 -4.65 -2.98 19.81
CA SER A 165 -3.39 -2.26 20.01
C SER A 165 -2.43 -2.56 18.86
N GLY A 166 -1.56 -1.61 18.53
CA GLY A 166 -0.64 -1.77 17.40
C GLY A 166 -1.35 -1.77 16.04
N ALA A 167 -0.64 -2.16 14.99
CA ALA A 167 -1.19 -2.28 13.64
C ALA A 167 -1.08 -3.73 13.15
N ARG A 168 -2.22 -4.35 12.87
CA ARG A 168 -2.31 -5.74 12.41
C ARG A 168 -2.59 -5.77 10.91
N TYR A 169 -1.84 -6.58 10.18
CA TYR A 169 -1.98 -6.77 8.75
C TYR A 169 -2.11 -8.26 8.46
N GLU A 170 -3.08 -8.63 7.64
CA GLU A 170 -3.44 -10.03 7.45
C GLU A 170 -3.94 -10.29 6.03
N ALA A 171 -3.47 -11.36 5.41
CA ALA A 171 -4.02 -11.86 4.14
C ALA A 171 -4.06 -13.38 4.15
N GLU A 172 -5.01 -13.94 3.41
CA GLU A 172 -5.14 -15.37 3.16
C GLU A 172 -5.05 -15.63 1.65
N GLY A 173 -4.42 -16.75 1.28
CA GLY A 173 -4.41 -17.25 -0.09
C GLY A 173 -3.04 -17.30 -0.75
N GLY A 174 -3.03 -17.72 -2.01
CA GLY A 174 -1.79 -18.00 -2.74
C GLY A 174 -0.99 -19.16 -2.15
N TYR A 175 0.29 -19.25 -2.50
CA TYR A 175 1.16 -20.34 -2.06
C TYR A 175 1.66 -20.17 -0.61
N LEU A 176 1.53 -18.97 -0.04
CA LEU A 176 1.95 -18.66 1.33
C LEU A 176 0.89 -19.04 2.37
N GLY A 177 -0.37 -19.22 1.96
CA GLY A 177 -1.50 -19.39 2.88
C GLY A 177 -1.73 -18.13 3.71
N HIS A 178 -2.14 -18.29 4.96
CA HIS A 178 -2.29 -17.20 5.92
C HIS A 178 -0.96 -16.47 6.17
N VAL A 179 -0.94 -15.16 6.02
CA VAL A 179 0.19 -14.33 6.44
C VAL A 179 -0.30 -13.27 7.41
N LEU A 180 0.30 -13.23 8.59
CA LEU A 180 0.05 -12.25 9.63
C LEU A 180 1.31 -11.43 9.86
N PHE A 181 1.13 -10.12 10.02
CA PHE A 181 2.13 -9.23 10.57
C PHE A 181 1.49 -8.23 11.52
N TRP A 182 1.91 -8.23 12.79
CA TRP A 182 1.32 -7.37 13.81
C TRP A 182 2.41 -6.56 14.52
N THR A 183 2.41 -5.24 14.34
CA THR A 183 3.45 -4.35 14.88
C THR A 183 2.99 -3.64 16.15
N ARG A 184 3.95 -3.38 17.05
CA ARG A 184 3.79 -2.54 18.24
C ARG A 184 5.13 -1.86 18.56
N GLY A 185 5.28 -0.60 18.15
CA GLY A 185 6.57 0.08 18.26
C GLY A 185 7.57 -0.54 17.28
N ASP A 186 8.75 -0.90 17.81
CA ASP A 186 9.82 -1.61 17.11
C ASP A 186 9.65 -3.14 17.10
N GLU A 187 8.72 -3.68 17.89
CA GLU A 187 8.40 -5.11 17.90
C GLU A 187 7.33 -5.47 16.86
N ALA A 188 7.39 -6.71 16.36
CA ALA A 188 6.34 -7.30 15.54
C ALA A 188 6.17 -8.80 15.80
N VAL A 189 5.02 -9.34 15.41
CA VAL A 189 4.77 -10.79 15.32
C VAL A 189 4.47 -11.13 13.87
N MET A 190 5.15 -12.15 13.33
CA MET A 190 4.92 -12.65 11.98
C MET A 190 4.48 -14.11 12.00
N GLN A 191 3.54 -14.48 11.13
CA GLN A 191 3.18 -15.88 10.88
C GLN A 191 3.03 -16.09 9.37
N VAL A 192 3.49 -17.24 8.87
CA VAL A 192 3.32 -17.66 7.47
C VAL A 192 2.73 -19.07 7.42
N GLY A 193 1.66 -19.23 6.64
CA GLY A 193 0.87 -20.45 6.54
C GLY A 193 0.42 -20.96 7.90
N ALA A 194 0.54 -22.27 8.10
CA ALA A 194 0.29 -22.95 9.37
C ALA A 194 1.54 -23.00 10.29
N GLY A 195 2.57 -22.19 10.00
CA GLY A 195 3.78 -22.11 10.81
C GLY A 195 3.54 -21.47 12.18
N PRO A 196 4.54 -21.52 13.08
CA PRO A 196 4.48 -20.83 14.36
C PRO A 196 4.47 -19.31 14.17
N GLU A 197 3.92 -18.60 15.16
CA GLU A 197 4.17 -17.17 15.30
C GLU A 197 5.64 -16.94 15.67
N MET A 198 6.28 -15.99 14.97
CA MET A 198 7.66 -15.59 15.15
C MET A 198 7.68 -14.19 15.74
N ALA A 199 8.38 -14.01 16.86
CA ALA A 199 8.67 -12.69 17.38
C ALA A 199 9.71 -12.01 16.47
N CYS A 200 9.48 -10.76 16.12
CA CYS A 200 10.35 -9.98 15.26
C CYS A 200 10.68 -8.65 15.94
N VAL A 201 11.87 -8.13 15.70
CA VAL A 201 12.28 -6.80 16.16
C VAL A 201 12.84 -6.03 14.97
N GLN A 202 12.47 -4.76 14.86
CA GLN A 202 13.00 -3.86 13.86
C GLN A 202 14.51 -3.67 14.10
N ASP A 203 15.31 -3.88 13.08
CA ASP A 203 16.75 -3.63 13.12
C ASP A 203 17.01 -2.19 12.67
N ASP A 204 17.46 -1.36 13.60
CA ASP A 204 17.84 0.03 13.33
C ASP A 204 19.18 0.15 12.57
N ILE A 205 19.91 -0.97 12.39
CA ILE A 205 21.14 -1.05 11.61
C ILE A 205 20.79 -1.49 10.18
N GLY A 206 20.08 -0.62 9.47
CA GLY A 206 19.86 -0.70 8.01
C GLY A 206 20.86 0.15 7.22
#